data_AF-A0A075H3T9-F1
#
_entry.id   AF-A0A075H3T9-F1
#
_cell.length_a   1.000
_cell.length_b   1.000
_cell.length_c   1.000
_cell.angle_alpha   90.00
_cell.angle_beta   90.00
_cell.angle_gamma   90.00
#
_symmetry.space_group_name_H-M   'P 1'
#
loop_
_entity.id
_entity.type
_entity.pdbx_description
1 polymer ?
#
loop_
_entity_poly.entity_id
_entity_poly.type
_entity_poly.pdbx_seq_one_letter_code
_entity_poly.pdbx_strand_id
1 'polypeptide(L)'
;MEIKNNPKTDQSFLLVDSTSELSKINKLKNSFNKIISFDLESDRLLTDNSINHEISENFMPDEELKLIDSACINFCQWYNENNGDKLLSYEGINLGSLFRAEFNNFLIPFLKNFIILVKIVKNFPDVTFLCSSTIYQILNKLTKKCAIFRGKIA
;
A
#
# COMPACT_ATOMS: atom_id res chain seq x y z
N MET A 1 -6.05 -45.43 -8.64
CA MET A 1 -6.25 -44.06 -8.11
C MET A 1 -5.07 -43.23 -8.54
N GLU A 2 -5.23 -42.49 -9.63
CA GLU A 2 -4.20 -41.60 -10.14
C GLU A 2 -4.06 -40.41 -9.19
N ILE A 3 -2.90 -40.29 -8.58
CA ILE A 3 -2.48 -39.07 -7.88
C ILE A 3 -2.26 -38.03 -8.98
N LYS A 4 -3.27 -37.19 -9.23
CA LYS A 4 -3.09 -36.00 -10.04
C LYS A 4 -2.15 -35.05 -9.28
N ASN A 5 -0.88 -35.09 -9.63
CA ASN A 5 0.06 -34.02 -9.33
C ASN A 5 -0.49 -32.74 -9.95
N ASN A 6 -1.14 -31.91 -9.14
CA ASN A 6 -1.48 -30.56 -9.54
C ASN A 6 -0.14 -29.79 -9.66
N PRO A 7 0.23 -29.28 -10.84
CA PRO A 7 1.44 -28.47 -10.93
C PRO A 7 1.24 -27.26 -10.03
N LYS A 8 2.10 -27.11 -9.01
CA LYS A 8 2.22 -25.85 -8.27
C LYS A 8 2.62 -24.79 -9.29
N THR A 9 1.64 -24.04 -9.79
CA THR A 9 1.91 -22.81 -10.50
C THR A 9 2.43 -21.84 -9.44
N ASP A 10 3.71 -21.49 -9.51
CA ASP A 10 4.30 -20.47 -8.64
C ASP A 10 3.65 -19.13 -8.98
N GLN A 11 2.53 -18.84 -8.31
CA GLN A 11 1.80 -17.60 -8.52
C GLN A 11 2.67 -16.43 -8.05
N SER A 12 2.78 -15.41 -8.89
CA SER A 12 3.57 -14.22 -8.62
C SER A 12 2.79 -12.95 -8.92
N PHE A 13 2.81 -12.00 -7.98
CA PHE A 13 2.12 -10.71 -8.11
C PHE A 13 3.16 -9.58 -8.16
N LEU A 14 2.90 -8.60 -9.03
CA LEU A 14 3.66 -7.36 -9.12
C LEU A 14 2.88 -6.24 -8.43
N LEU A 15 3.44 -5.68 -7.35
CA LEU A 15 2.82 -4.59 -6.60
C LEU A 15 3.53 -3.28 -6.96
N VAL A 16 2.77 -2.30 -7.45
CA VAL A 16 3.32 -1.03 -7.93
C VAL A 16 2.66 0.16 -7.27
N ASP A 17 3.40 1.25 -7.18
CA ASP A 17 3.00 2.55 -6.68
C ASP A 17 3.63 3.65 -7.58
N SER A 18 3.45 4.91 -7.23
CA SER A 18 3.98 6.09 -7.92
C SER A 18 5.50 6.12 -8.04
N THR A 19 6.22 5.31 -7.25
CA THR A 19 7.69 5.17 -7.35
C THR A 19 8.13 4.18 -8.43
N SER A 20 7.17 3.51 -9.08
CA SER A 20 7.40 2.45 -10.07
C SER A 20 7.52 3.02 -11.49
N GLU A 21 8.63 2.73 -12.17
CA GLU A 21 8.84 3.20 -13.55
C GLU A 21 8.08 2.33 -14.57
N LEU A 22 7.30 2.97 -15.45
CA LEU A 22 6.59 2.31 -16.56
C LEU A 22 7.49 1.43 -17.43
N SER A 23 8.74 1.85 -17.67
CA SER A 23 9.71 1.09 -18.46
C SER A 23 10.04 -0.28 -17.83
N LYS A 24 10.06 -0.36 -16.49
CA LYS A 24 10.29 -1.60 -15.74
C LYS A 24 9.04 -2.46 -15.69
N ILE A 25 7.90 -1.83 -15.44
CA ILE A 25 6.59 -2.51 -15.46
C ILE A 25 6.37 -3.18 -16.82
N ASN A 26 6.64 -2.48 -17.94
CA ASN A 26 6.47 -3.06 -19.28
C ASN A 26 7.38 -4.27 -19.57
N LYS A 27 8.57 -4.32 -18.97
CA LYS A 27 9.46 -5.49 -19.10
C LYS A 27 8.98 -6.69 -18.29
N LEU A 28 8.31 -6.42 -17.16
CA LEU A 28 7.93 -7.43 -16.18
C LEU A 28 6.48 -7.91 -16.34
N LYS A 29 5.59 -7.11 -16.94
CA LYS A 29 4.13 -7.34 -16.90
C LYS A 29 3.68 -8.73 -17.32
N ASN A 30 4.36 -9.35 -18.29
CA ASN A 30 4.01 -10.67 -18.81
C ASN A 30 4.56 -11.83 -17.94
N SER A 31 5.42 -11.53 -16.98
CA SER A 31 6.03 -12.50 -16.06
C SER A 31 5.24 -12.71 -14.78
N PHE A 32 4.18 -11.91 -14.54
CA PHE A 32 3.38 -11.94 -13.33
C PHE A 32 1.94 -12.32 -13.63
N ASN A 33 1.32 -13.05 -12.71
CA ASN A 33 -0.08 -13.45 -12.82
C ASN A 33 -1.03 -12.27 -12.61
N LYS A 34 -0.61 -11.30 -11.81
CA LYS A 34 -1.40 -10.14 -11.43
C LYS A 34 -0.51 -8.93 -11.20
N ILE A 35 -1.00 -7.77 -11.58
CA ILE A 35 -0.41 -6.47 -11.24
C ILE A 35 -1.42 -5.74 -10.35
N ILE A 36 -0.95 -5.17 -9.24
CA ILE A 36 -1.79 -4.45 -8.28
C ILE A 36 -1.24 -3.03 -8.10
N SER A 37 -2.06 -2.00 -8.33
CA SER A 37 -1.74 -0.59 -8.11
C SER A 37 -2.11 -0.14 -6.69
N PHE A 38 -1.19 0.54 -6.00
CA PHE A 38 -1.35 0.98 -4.61
C PHE A 38 -1.64 2.48 -4.44
N ASP A 39 -1.72 3.21 -5.54
CA ASP A 39 -2.15 4.61 -5.54
C ASP A 39 -2.80 5.01 -6.87
N LEU A 40 -3.45 6.17 -6.85
CA LEU A 40 -4.16 6.72 -7.99
C LEU A 40 -3.24 7.04 -9.18
N GLU A 41 -1.98 7.42 -8.91
CA GLU A 41 -1.03 7.76 -9.97
C GLU A 41 -0.62 6.52 -10.77
N SER A 42 -0.33 5.42 -10.09
CA SER A 42 -0.01 4.12 -10.70
C SER A 42 -1.23 3.51 -11.41
N ASP A 43 -2.43 3.58 -10.82
CA ASP A 43 -3.67 3.16 -11.49
C ASP A 43 -3.88 3.89 -12.83
N ARG A 44 -3.79 5.23 -12.82
CA ARG A 44 -3.88 6.04 -14.04
C ARG A 44 -2.78 5.69 -15.04
N LEU A 45 -1.53 5.61 -14.59
CA LEU A 45 -0.40 5.27 -15.45
C LEU A 45 -0.59 3.92 -16.15
N LEU A 46 -1.10 2.91 -15.44
CA LEU A 46 -1.34 1.59 -16.02
C LEU A 46 -2.55 1.59 -16.96
N THR A 47 -3.63 2.28 -16.58
CA THR A 47 -4.85 2.44 -17.40
C THR A 47 -4.53 3.15 -18.72
N ASP A 48 -3.84 4.28 -18.67
CA ASP A 48 -3.46 5.07 -19.85
C ASP A 48 -2.55 4.31 -20.82
N ASN A 49 -1.83 3.31 -20.31
CA ASN A 49 -0.94 2.44 -21.10
C ASN A 49 -1.57 1.06 -21.42
N SER A 50 -2.87 0.89 -21.19
CA SER A 50 -3.60 -0.37 -21.44
C SER A 50 -2.96 -1.59 -20.77
N ILE A 51 -2.40 -1.42 -19.58
CA ILE A 51 -1.83 -2.51 -18.78
C ILE A 51 -2.90 -3.04 -17.84
N ASN A 52 -3.27 -4.31 -18.02
CA ASN A 52 -4.25 -4.98 -17.16
C ASN A 52 -3.73 -5.08 -15.72
N HIS A 53 -4.52 -4.57 -14.77
CA HIS A 53 -4.16 -4.53 -13.36
C HIS A 53 -5.42 -4.45 -12.47
N GLU A 54 -5.24 -4.67 -11.18
CA GLU A 54 -6.27 -4.49 -10.15
C GLU A 54 -5.88 -3.34 -9.20
N ILE A 55 -6.86 -2.57 -8.76
CA ILE A 55 -6.66 -1.52 -7.75
C ILE A 55 -6.61 -2.18 -6.37
N SER A 56 -5.63 -1.83 -5.55
CA SER A 56 -5.42 -2.41 -4.22
C SER A 56 -6.63 -2.26 -3.27
N GLU A 57 -7.40 -1.18 -3.41
CA GLU A 57 -8.63 -0.97 -2.63
C GLU A 57 -9.70 -2.04 -2.89
N ASN A 58 -9.71 -2.69 -4.07
CA ASN A 58 -10.66 -3.77 -4.39
C ASN A 58 -10.47 -5.03 -3.52
N PHE A 59 -9.36 -5.13 -2.77
CA PHE A 59 -9.13 -6.20 -1.80
C PHE A 59 -9.79 -5.94 -0.44
N MET A 60 -10.50 -4.82 -0.30
CA MET A 60 -11.23 -4.43 0.90
C MET A 60 -12.68 -4.00 0.58
N PRO A 61 -13.64 -4.34 1.45
CA PRO A 61 -14.98 -3.75 1.36
C PRO A 61 -14.95 -2.24 1.62
N ASP A 62 -15.79 -1.48 0.91
CA ASP A 62 -15.93 -0.02 1.07
C ASP A 62 -16.22 0.40 2.52
N GLU A 63 -16.98 -0.41 3.27
CA GLU A 63 -17.27 -0.15 4.67
C GLU A 63 -16.00 -0.16 5.53
N GLU A 64 -15.08 -1.10 5.28
CA GLU A 64 -13.81 -1.14 6.01
C GLU A 64 -12.88 0.01 5.61
N LEU A 65 -12.87 0.41 4.34
CA LEU A 65 -12.11 1.58 3.89
C LEU A 65 -12.61 2.86 4.58
N LYS A 66 -13.93 3.05 4.68
CA LYS A 66 -14.53 4.18 5.41
C LYS A 66 -14.21 4.16 6.90
N LEU A 67 -14.13 2.98 7.52
CA LEU A 67 -13.72 2.84 8.92
C LEU A 67 -12.26 3.27 9.12
N ILE A 68 -11.36 2.91 8.20
CA ILE A 68 -9.96 3.37 8.22
C ILE A 68 -9.90 4.89 8.11
N ASP A 69 -10.58 5.48 7.12
CA ASP A 69 -10.58 6.93 6.92
C ASP A 69 -11.09 7.66 8.18
N SER A 70 -12.18 7.17 8.77
CA SER A 70 -12.75 7.73 10.01
C SER A 70 -11.79 7.60 11.20
N ALA A 71 -11.12 6.45 11.35
CA ALA A 71 -10.14 6.24 12.40
C ALA A 71 -8.93 7.17 12.23
N CYS A 72 -8.42 7.34 11.00
CA CYS A 72 -7.32 8.25 10.69
C CYS A 72 -7.67 9.71 11.03
N ILE A 73 -8.87 10.18 10.67
CA ILE A 73 -9.33 11.54 11.00
C ILE A 73 -9.31 11.79 12.51
N ASN A 74 -9.75 10.79 13.29
CA ASN A 74 -9.71 10.87 14.75
C ASN A 74 -8.28 10.84 15.28
N PHE A 75 -7.42 9.93 14.77
CA PHE A 75 -6.00 9.87 15.16
C PHE A 75 -5.23 11.15 14.82
N CYS A 76 -5.62 11.88 13.77
CA CYS A 76 -4.99 13.16 13.45
C CYS A 76 -5.23 14.24 14.50
N GLN A 77 -6.15 14.03 15.43
CA GLN A 77 -6.35 14.87 16.62
C GLN A 77 -5.45 14.47 17.80
N TRP A 78 -4.37 13.72 17.54
CA TRP A 78 -3.38 13.25 18.52
C TRP A 78 -2.87 14.35 19.47
N TYR A 79 -2.85 15.60 19.03
CA TYR A 79 -2.43 16.73 19.86
C TYR A 79 -3.38 16.97 21.05
N ASN A 80 -4.62 16.47 21.05
CA ASN A 80 -5.51 16.57 22.21
C ASN A 80 -5.20 15.53 23.30
N GLU A 81 -4.40 14.52 22.98
CA GLU A 81 -4.06 13.44 23.90
C GLU A 81 -2.88 13.83 24.81
N ASN A 82 -2.84 13.27 26.02
CA ASN A 82 -1.71 13.43 26.96
C ASN A 82 -1.32 14.91 27.25
N ASN A 83 -2.30 15.81 27.29
CA ASN A 83 -2.07 17.27 27.42
C ASN A 83 -1.24 17.88 26.28
N GLY A 84 -1.20 17.26 25.10
CA GLY A 84 -0.48 17.77 23.93
C GLY A 84 -0.94 19.17 23.52
N ASP A 85 -2.21 19.49 23.76
CA ASP A 85 -2.83 20.77 23.42
C ASP A 85 -2.18 21.92 24.18
N LYS A 86 -1.69 21.65 25.40
CA LYS A 86 -0.93 22.59 26.22
C LYS A 86 0.56 22.47 25.99
N LEU A 87 1.10 21.25 25.94
CA LEU A 87 2.54 21.00 25.80
C LEU A 87 3.10 21.46 24.45
N LEU A 88 2.28 21.44 23.41
CA LEU A 88 2.62 21.86 22.05
C LEU A 88 2.07 23.24 21.74
N SER A 89 1.68 24.01 22.75
CA SER A 89 1.22 25.39 22.57
C SER A 89 2.35 26.39 22.81
N TYR A 90 2.47 27.36 21.91
CA TYR A 90 3.35 28.52 22.05
C TYR A 90 2.51 29.79 21.90
N GLU A 91 2.55 30.68 22.89
CA GLU A 91 1.78 31.93 22.91
C GLU A 91 0.26 31.74 22.67
N GLY A 92 -0.30 30.62 23.18
CA GLY A 92 -1.72 30.27 23.00
C GLY A 92 -2.06 29.64 21.66
N ILE A 93 -1.06 29.39 20.79
CA ILE A 93 -1.21 28.70 19.51
C ILE A 93 -0.80 27.24 19.67
N ASN A 94 -1.73 26.31 19.44
CA ASN A 94 -1.46 24.88 19.44
C ASN A 94 -0.77 24.44 18.14
N LEU A 95 0.55 24.26 18.20
CA LEU A 95 1.37 23.87 17.05
C LEU A 95 1.03 22.47 16.53
N GLY A 96 0.64 21.55 17.43
CA GLY A 96 0.20 20.20 17.04
C GLY A 96 -1.04 20.23 16.13
N SER A 97 -1.98 21.14 16.45
CA SER A 97 -3.19 21.32 15.64
C SER A 97 -2.91 21.86 14.24
N LEU A 98 -1.87 22.69 14.08
CA LEU A 98 -1.44 23.20 12.77
C LEU A 98 -0.89 22.07 11.88
N PHE A 99 -0.22 21.07 12.48
CA PHE A 99 0.34 19.93 11.75
C PHE A 99 -0.70 18.88 11.36
N ARG A 100 -1.94 18.99 11.87
CA ARG A 100 -3.02 18.02 11.65
C ARG A 100 -3.27 17.71 10.18
N ALA A 101 -3.32 18.73 9.32
CA ALA A 101 -3.66 18.55 7.90
C ALA A 101 -2.58 17.77 7.15
N GLU A 102 -1.31 18.14 7.34
CA GLU A 102 -0.17 17.46 6.73
C GLU A 102 -0.03 16.03 7.25
N PHE A 103 -0.21 15.84 8.56
CA PHE A 103 -0.19 14.51 9.15
C PHE A 103 -1.32 13.62 8.61
N ASN A 104 -2.52 14.17 8.40
CA ASN A 104 -3.64 13.44 7.81
C ASN A 104 -3.37 12.99 6.37
N ASN A 105 -2.80 13.88 5.56
CA ASN A 105 -2.43 13.57 4.17
C ASN A 105 -1.40 12.43 4.08
N PHE A 106 -0.50 12.34 5.06
CA PHE A 106 0.45 11.24 5.17
C PHE A 106 -0.16 9.95 5.75
N LEU A 107 -0.94 10.07 6.83
CA LEU A 107 -1.37 8.93 7.64
C LEU A 107 -2.41 8.06 6.92
N ILE A 108 -3.37 8.69 6.23
CA ILE A 108 -4.45 7.95 5.55
C ILE A 108 -3.89 6.97 4.51
N PRO A 109 -3.07 7.40 3.51
CA PRO A 109 -2.52 6.48 2.53
C PRO A 109 -1.63 5.39 3.16
N PHE A 110 -0.83 5.78 4.16
CA PHE A 110 0.06 4.83 4.84
C PHE A 110 -0.71 3.69 5.54
N LEU A 111 -1.69 4.03 6.40
CA LEU A 111 -2.46 3.04 7.15
C LEU A 111 -3.33 2.20 6.22
N LYS A 112 -3.96 2.82 5.22
CA LYS A 112 -4.76 2.12 4.22
C LYS A 112 -3.91 1.07 3.49
N ASN A 113 -2.76 1.46 2.94
CA ASN A 113 -1.87 0.55 2.22
C ASN A 113 -1.31 -0.56 3.14
N PHE A 114 -0.98 -0.23 4.39
CA PHE A 114 -0.55 -1.22 5.38
C PHE A 114 -1.60 -2.31 5.60
N ILE A 115 -2.86 -1.93 5.87
CA ILE A 115 -3.95 -2.87 6.14
C ILE A 115 -4.27 -3.71 4.90
N ILE A 116 -4.28 -3.10 3.71
CA ILE A 116 -4.48 -3.81 2.45
C ILE A 116 -3.37 -4.85 2.23
N LEU A 117 -2.11 -4.50 2.47
CA LEU A 117 -0.98 -5.46 2.35
C LEU A 117 -1.13 -6.64 3.31
N VAL A 118 -1.54 -6.38 4.56
CA VAL A 118 -1.82 -7.45 5.53
C VAL A 118 -2.89 -8.41 5.01
N LYS A 119 -3.98 -7.88 4.43
CA LYS A 119 -5.04 -8.71 3.83
C LYS A 119 -4.58 -9.48 2.61
N ILE A 120 -3.84 -8.85 1.69
CA ILE A 120 -3.29 -9.51 0.50
C ILE A 120 -2.40 -10.68 0.92
N VAL A 121 -1.46 -10.47 1.84
CA VAL A 121 -0.57 -11.55 2.32
C VAL A 121 -1.36 -12.69 2.97
N LYS A 122 -2.42 -12.37 3.72
CA LYS A 122 -3.30 -13.38 4.34
C LYS A 122 -4.12 -14.16 3.32
N ASN A 123 -4.63 -13.49 2.29
CA ASN A 123 -5.47 -14.10 1.24
C ASN A 123 -4.63 -14.92 0.24
N PHE A 124 -3.35 -14.59 0.08
CA PHE A 124 -2.43 -15.20 -0.88
C PHE A 124 -1.11 -15.65 -0.23
N PRO A 125 -1.14 -16.62 0.71
CA PRO A 125 0.04 -17.03 1.48
C PRO A 125 1.13 -17.73 0.63
N ASP A 126 0.74 -18.27 -0.52
CA ASP A 126 1.64 -19.01 -1.40
C ASP A 126 2.22 -18.20 -2.56
N VAL A 127 1.80 -16.94 -2.71
CA VAL A 127 2.24 -16.05 -3.78
C VAL A 127 3.63 -15.47 -3.48
N THR A 128 4.44 -15.34 -4.52
CA THR A 128 5.69 -14.56 -4.49
C THR A 128 5.44 -13.13 -4.98
N PHE A 129 5.82 -12.15 -4.19
CA PHE A 129 5.60 -10.74 -4.50
C PHE A 129 6.87 -10.09 -5.05
N LEU A 130 6.75 -9.38 -6.18
CA LEU A 130 7.75 -8.39 -6.61
C LEU A 130 7.13 -7.01 -6.43
N CYS A 131 7.81 -6.09 -5.76
CA CYS A 131 7.21 -4.81 -5.38
C CYS A 131 8.16 -3.62 -5.47
N SER A 132 7.58 -2.41 -5.48
CA SER A 132 8.32 -1.15 -5.39
C SER A 132 9.13 -1.04 -4.10
N SER A 133 10.03 -0.06 -4.02
CA SER A 133 10.82 0.16 -2.81
C SER A 133 9.96 0.50 -1.59
N THR A 134 8.96 1.36 -1.77
CA THR A 134 8.10 1.82 -0.69
C THR A 134 7.24 0.67 -0.15
N ILE A 135 6.60 -0.09 -1.04
CA ILE A 135 5.80 -1.26 -0.65
C ILE A 135 6.68 -2.31 0.05
N TYR A 136 7.92 -2.52 -0.44
CA TYR A 136 8.83 -3.50 0.13
C TYR A 136 9.16 -3.24 1.61
N GLN A 137 9.25 -1.97 2.03
CA GLN A 137 9.54 -1.61 3.43
C GLN A 137 8.53 -2.20 4.42
N ILE A 138 7.26 -2.27 4.01
CA ILE A 138 6.19 -2.89 4.80
C ILE A 138 6.13 -4.39 4.54
N LEU A 139 6.11 -4.79 3.27
CA LEU A 139 5.84 -6.17 2.88
C LEU A 139 6.89 -7.16 3.40
N ASN A 140 8.15 -6.73 3.48
CA ASN A 140 9.24 -7.58 4.01
C ASN A 140 9.10 -7.92 5.51
N LYS A 141 8.24 -7.20 6.23
CA LYS A 141 7.88 -7.51 7.63
C LYS A 141 6.71 -8.48 7.72
N LEU A 142 5.89 -8.56 6.67
CA LEU A 142 4.68 -9.38 6.62
C LEU A 142 4.95 -10.76 6.02
N THR A 143 5.87 -10.88 5.05
CA THR A 143 6.19 -12.15 4.39
C THR A 143 7.67 -12.22 3.98
N LYS A 144 8.20 -13.44 3.91
CA LYS A 144 9.55 -13.71 3.35
C LYS A 144 9.53 -13.91 1.83
N LYS A 145 8.35 -14.16 1.24
CA LYS A 145 8.18 -14.41 -0.20
C LYS A 145 8.04 -13.09 -0.98
N CYS A 146 8.92 -12.13 -0.74
CA CYS A 146 8.89 -10.83 -1.41
C CYS A 146 10.27 -10.37 -1.87
N ALA A 147 10.33 -9.70 -3.01
CA ALA A 147 11.52 -9.06 -3.55
C ALA A 147 11.19 -7.64 -4.02
N ILE A 148 12.24 -6.82 -4.12
CA ILE A 148 12.16 -5.45 -4.64
C ILE A 148 12.59 -5.43 -6.12
N PHE A 149 11.83 -4.75 -6.98
CA PHE A 149 12.35 -4.29 -8.26
C PHE A 149 12.78 -2.84 -8.08
N ARG A 150 14.09 -2.58 -8.16
CA ARG A 150 14.62 -1.24 -7.88
C ARG A 150 14.08 -0.24 -8.91
N GLY A 151 13.15 0.63 -8.51
CA GLY A 151 12.83 1.93 -9.13
C GLY A 151 13.87 2.98 -8.75
N LYS A 152 14.03 4.06 -9.53
CA LYS A 152 14.97 5.16 -9.29
C LYS A 152 15.05 5.53 -7.79
N ILE A 153 16.25 5.45 -7.22
CA ILE A 153 16.61 6.25 -6.06
C ILE A 153 16.91 7.63 -6.65
N ALA A 154 16.02 8.60 -6.42
CA ALA A 154 16.35 10.02 -6.56
C ALA A 154 16.86 10.52 -5.21
#